data_AF-A0A8T1SWB9-F1
#
_entry.id   AF-A0A8T1SWB9-F1
#
_cell.length_a   1.000
_cell.length_b   1.000
_cell.length_c   1.000
_cell.angle_alpha   90.00
_cell.angle_beta   90.00
_cell.angle_gamma   90.00
#
_symmetry.space_group_name_H-M   'P 1'
#
loop_
_entity.id
_entity.type
_entity.pdbx_description
1 polymer ?
#
loop_
_entity_poly.entity_id
_entity_poly.type
_entity_poly.pdbx_seq_one_letter_code
_entity_poly.pdbx_strand_id
1 'polypeptide(L)'
;PKLFTACLEMVMKKINWRSGININGERLSHLRFADDIVLIAESTNQLQSMLRRLDKKSSQVGLKMNRCKTKYMRSDVLRKARITVTGEDIEEVEQYIYLGQEVNMRQDLNGELSRRIRAGWCAFNSIKDVLKGKIDKTTRKNIFNSSVLPAMLYGSETWALTKREEQRLLVAERAMERSMLGISLLDRIPNEIIRERSGVKDIVVESRHNKMRWTGHTAQLTDNRWTAIIAEWYPREQKRPPGRPARRWED
;
A
#
# COMPACT_ATOMS: atom_id res chain seq x y z
N PRO A 1 -1.56 10.84 22.86
CA PRO A 1 -2.22 10.65 21.52
C PRO A 1 -3.54 11.42 21.35
N LYS A 2 -4.53 11.21 22.23
CA LYS A 2 -5.90 11.75 22.03
C LYS A 2 -5.97 13.28 21.89
N LEU A 3 -5.21 14.03 22.70
CA LEU A 3 -5.17 15.50 22.65
C LEU A 3 -4.65 16.03 21.30
N PHE A 4 -3.59 15.42 20.77
CA PHE A 4 -3.06 15.78 19.46
C PHE A 4 -4.10 15.54 18.37
N THR A 5 -4.72 14.36 18.35
CA THR A 5 -5.78 14.03 17.38
C THR A 5 -6.97 14.97 17.49
N ALA A 6 -7.40 15.33 18.71
CA ALA A 6 -8.50 16.28 18.92
C ALA A 6 -8.13 17.69 18.42
N CYS A 7 -6.91 18.15 18.68
CA CYS A 7 -6.40 19.42 18.18
C CYS A 7 -6.38 19.45 16.64
N LEU A 8 -5.85 18.40 16.02
CA LEU A 8 -5.81 18.28 14.57
C LEU A 8 -7.22 18.20 13.96
N GLU A 9 -8.13 17.46 14.58
CA GLU A 9 -9.54 17.40 14.17
C GLU A 9 -10.20 18.79 14.22
N MET A 10 -9.93 19.58 15.26
CA MET A 10 -10.43 20.95 15.35
C MET A 10 -9.89 21.83 14.22
N VAL A 11 -8.61 21.67 13.85
CA VAL A 11 -8.03 22.37 12.69
C VAL A 11 -8.73 21.95 11.40
N MET A 12 -8.91 20.65 11.18
CA MET A 12 -9.51 20.10 9.95
C MET A 12 -10.95 20.56 9.78
N LYS A 13 -11.76 20.61 10.85
CA LYS A 13 -13.15 21.12 10.83
C LYS A 13 -13.24 22.61 10.47
N LYS A 14 -12.21 23.41 10.79
CA LYS A 14 -12.17 24.84 10.45
C LYS A 14 -11.77 25.11 8.99
N ILE A 15 -11.36 24.09 8.24
CA ILE A 15 -11.00 24.20 6.83
C ILE A 15 -12.21 23.76 5.99
N ASN A 16 -12.76 24.67 5.20
CA ASN A 16 -13.77 24.37 4.18
C ASN A 16 -13.19 23.57 2.98
N TRP A 17 -13.38 22.25 2.94
CA TRP A 17 -12.83 21.34 1.93
C TRP A 17 -13.69 21.22 0.66
N ARG A 18 -13.82 22.29 -0.13
CA ARG A 18 -14.58 22.25 -1.41
C ARG A 18 -13.84 21.62 -2.59
N SER A 19 -12.57 21.26 -2.39
CA SER A 19 -11.68 20.72 -3.44
C SER A 19 -11.34 19.27 -3.12
N GLY A 20 -11.22 18.43 -4.14
CA GLY A 20 -11.08 16.99 -3.98
C GLY A 20 -11.46 16.27 -5.26
N ILE A 21 -11.30 14.95 -5.32
CA ILE A 21 -11.84 14.15 -6.44
C ILE A 21 -13.33 13.93 -6.22
N ASN A 22 -14.15 14.17 -7.25
CA ASN A 22 -15.57 13.84 -7.21
C ASN A 22 -15.79 12.32 -7.31
N ILE A 23 -16.42 11.75 -6.28
CA ILE A 23 -16.74 10.34 -6.14
C ILE A 23 -18.25 10.25 -5.87
N ASN A 24 -19.03 9.85 -6.87
CA ASN A 24 -20.49 9.72 -6.79
C ASN A 24 -21.22 10.97 -6.27
N GLY A 25 -20.71 12.18 -6.57
CA GLY A 25 -21.30 13.46 -6.15
C GLY A 25 -20.70 14.06 -4.87
N GLU A 26 -19.89 13.30 -4.14
CA GLU A 26 -19.16 13.78 -2.96
C GLU A 26 -17.68 13.96 -3.26
N ARG A 27 -17.01 14.94 -2.62
CA ARG A 27 -15.60 15.25 -2.89
C ARG A 27 -14.66 14.64 -1.85
N LEU A 28 -13.89 13.63 -2.24
CA LEU A 28 -12.79 13.12 -1.44
C LEU A 28 -11.63 14.11 -1.48
N SER A 29 -11.45 14.83 -0.37
CA SER A 29 -10.48 15.91 -0.27
C SER A 29 -9.19 15.48 0.43
N HIS A 30 -9.29 14.58 1.41
CA HIS A 30 -8.14 14.18 2.23
C HIS A 30 -8.34 12.82 2.91
N LEU A 31 -7.23 12.14 3.19
CA LEU A 31 -7.14 10.95 4.03
C LEU A 31 -6.25 11.24 5.23
N ARG A 32 -6.54 10.65 6.39
CA ARG A 32 -5.85 10.99 7.65
C ARG A 32 -5.59 9.75 8.48
N PHE A 33 -4.39 9.65 9.01
CA PHE A 33 -4.01 8.65 10.00
C PHE A 33 -3.00 9.26 10.98
N ALA A 34 -3.40 9.43 12.24
CA ALA A 34 -2.60 10.16 13.24
C ALA A 34 -2.14 11.54 12.72
N ASP A 35 -0.84 11.73 12.51
CA ASP A 35 -0.20 12.93 11.96
C ASP A 35 -0.02 12.90 10.43
N ASP A 36 -0.16 11.73 9.79
CA ASP A 36 -0.08 11.59 8.35
C ASP A 36 -1.39 12.05 7.69
N ILE A 37 -1.27 13.03 6.78
CA ILE A 37 -2.39 13.60 6.02
C ILE A 37 -2.06 13.53 4.53
N VAL A 38 -2.96 12.94 3.75
CA VAL A 38 -2.91 12.97 2.29
C VAL A 38 -3.96 13.95 1.80
N LEU A 39 -3.55 14.93 1.00
CA LEU A 39 -4.46 15.84 0.30
C LEU A 39 -4.62 15.38 -1.14
N ILE A 40 -5.86 15.38 -1.61
CA ILE A 40 -6.22 14.89 -2.95
C ILE A 40 -6.93 16.03 -3.68
N ALA A 41 -6.53 16.30 -4.92
CA ALA A 41 -7.09 17.38 -5.72
C ALA A 41 -7.06 17.04 -7.22
N GLU A 42 -7.96 17.65 -8.00
CA GLU A 42 -8.03 17.46 -9.46
C GLU A 42 -7.02 18.33 -10.21
N SER A 43 -6.46 19.35 -9.56
CA SER A 43 -5.43 20.22 -10.15
C SER A 43 -4.40 20.67 -9.14
N THR A 44 -3.22 21.04 -9.64
CA THR A 44 -2.11 21.57 -8.85
C THR A 44 -2.47 22.89 -8.15
N ASN A 45 -3.30 23.74 -8.78
CA ASN A 45 -3.81 24.97 -8.19
C ASN A 45 -4.73 24.70 -6.98
N GLN A 46 -5.62 23.72 -7.09
CA GLN A 46 -6.46 23.31 -5.97
C GLN A 46 -5.60 22.76 -4.83
N LEU A 47 -4.64 21.88 -5.13
CA LEU A 47 -3.72 21.30 -4.14
C LEU A 47 -2.92 22.40 -3.41
N GLN A 48 -2.38 23.37 -4.16
CA GLN A 48 -1.66 24.52 -3.62
C GLN A 48 -2.52 25.35 -2.65
N SER A 49 -3.79 25.57 -2.99
CA SER A 49 -4.75 26.27 -2.12
C SER A 49 -5.07 25.47 -0.86
N MET A 50 -5.30 24.16 -0.99
CA MET A 50 -5.55 23.26 0.13
C MET A 50 -4.38 23.23 1.11
N LEU A 51 -3.15 23.11 0.60
CA LEU A 51 -1.93 23.13 1.41
C LEU A 51 -1.75 24.45 2.18
N ARG A 52 -1.91 25.61 1.51
CA ARG A 52 -1.81 26.93 2.17
C ARG A 52 -2.82 27.10 3.29
N ARG A 53 -4.04 26.60 3.09
CA ARG A 53 -5.11 26.69 4.09
C ARG A 53 -4.85 25.78 5.28
N LEU A 54 -4.35 24.57 5.03
CA LEU A 54 -3.94 23.65 6.07
C LEU A 54 -2.80 24.25 6.89
N ASP A 55 -1.75 24.76 6.25
CA ASP A 55 -0.60 25.37 6.91
C ASP A 55 -0.98 26.57 7.78
N LYS A 56 -1.80 27.49 7.23
CA LYS A 56 -2.30 28.66 7.96
C LYS A 56 -3.10 28.26 9.20
N LYS A 57 -3.98 27.25 9.10
CA LYS A 57 -4.83 26.83 10.23
C LYS A 57 -4.09 25.98 11.25
N SER A 58 -3.15 25.14 10.82
CA SER A 58 -2.25 24.38 11.70
C SER A 58 -1.35 25.32 12.50
N SER A 59 -0.79 26.35 11.86
CA SER A 59 0.08 27.33 12.54
C SER A 59 -0.64 28.10 13.66
N GLN A 60 -1.96 28.34 13.52
CA GLN A 60 -2.77 29.01 14.55
C GLN A 60 -2.89 28.23 15.86
N VAL A 61 -2.66 26.92 15.83
CA VAL A 61 -2.68 26.05 17.01
C VAL A 61 -1.27 25.55 17.38
N GLY A 62 -0.23 26.15 16.80
CA GLY A 62 1.17 25.80 17.06
C GLY A 62 1.66 24.54 16.34
N LEU A 63 0.92 24.01 15.36
CA LEU A 63 1.35 22.86 14.56
C LEU A 63 2.12 23.34 13.32
N LYS A 64 3.26 22.69 13.04
CA LYS A 64 4.12 22.97 11.89
C LYS A 64 4.24 21.75 10.99
N MET A 65 4.12 21.95 9.68
CA MET A 65 4.36 20.88 8.71
C MET A 65 5.85 20.52 8.64
N ASN A 66 6.15 19.21 8.60
CA ASN A 66 7.48 18.73 8.32
C ASN A 66 7.74 18.75 6.81
N ARG A 67 8.31 19.85 6.33
CA ARG A 67 8.57 20.09 4.91
C ARG A 67 9.49 19.04 4.26
N CYS A 68 10.45 18.50 5.01
CA CYS A 68 11.32 17.45 4.50
C CYS A 68 10.57 16.15 4.22
N LYS A 69 9.54 15.84 5.03
CA LYS A 69 8.68 14.66 4.86
C LYS A 69 7.51 14.91 3.92
N THR A 70 7.01 16.13 3.83
CA THR A 70 5.93 16.48 2.91
C THR A 70 6.44 16.42 1.47
N LYS A 71 5.79 15.60 0.65
CA LYS A 71 6.03 15.45 -0.79
C LYS A 71 4.71 15.58 -1.53
N TYR A 72 4.78 15.85 -2.83
CA TYR A 72 3.59 15.73 -3.68
C TYR A 72 3.86 14.81 -4.87
N MET A 73 2.79 14.22 -5.38
CA MET A 73 2.79 13.39 -6.58
C MET A 73 1.72 13.93 -7.52
N ARG A 74 1.91 13.75 -8.83
CA ARG A 74 0.91 14.11 -9.86
C ARG A 74 0.83 13.02 -10.91
N SER A 75 -0.33 12.91 -11.56
CA SER A 75 -0.45 12.12 -12.78
C SER A 75 0.35 12.76 -13.91
N ASP A 76 0.90 11.95 -14.81
CA ASP A 76 1.68 12.40 -15.97
C ASP A 76 0.86 13.27 -16.94
N VAL A 77 -0.47 13.16 -16.89
CA VAL A 77 -1.41 13.97 -17.68
C VAL A 77 -1.39 15.44 -17.25
N LEU A 78 -1.04 15.72 -16.00
CA LEU A 78 -0.99 17.09 -15.48
C LEU A 78 0.36 17.73 -15.80
N ARG A 79 0.35 19.01 -16.20
CA ARG A 79 1.59 19.78 -16.38
C ARG A 79 2.37 19.87 -15.07
N LYS A 80 3.70 19.87 -15.16
CA LYS A 80 4.58 20.19 -14.05
C LYS A 80 4.21 21.56 -13.48
N ALA A 81 4.09 21.64 -12.16
CA ALA A 81 3.79 22.87 -11.47
C ALA A 81 4.56 22.89 -10.16
N ARG A 82 5.11 24.05 -9.79
CA ARG A 82 5.76 24.21 -8.49
C ARG A 82 4.69 24.34 -7.41
N ILE A 83 4.83 23.55 -6.36
CA ILE A 83 3.99 23.64 -5.16
C ILE A 83 4.87 24.15 -4.03
N THR A 84 4.42 25.22 -3.39
CA THR A 84 5.14 25.87 -2.30
C THR A 84 4.34 25.88 -1.01
N VAL A 85 5.02 25.73 0.12
CA VAL A 85 4.46 26.00 1.45
C VAL A 85 5.39 26.98 2.15
N THR A 86 4.85 28.09 2.63
CA THR A 86 5.63 29.15 3.31
C THR A 86 6.83 29.69 2.50
N GLY A 87 6.72 29.72 1.16
CA GLY A 87 7.77 30.22 0.27
C GLY A 87 8.84 29.20 -0.13
N GLU A 88 8.79 27.97 0.39
CA GLU A 88 9.70 26.88 0.03
C GLU A 88 9.01 25.86 -0.88
N ASP A 89 9.77 25.33 -1.85
CA ASP A 89 9.31 24.31 -2.78
C ASP A 89 9.14 22.96 -2.07
N ILE A 90 8.00 22.30 -2.30
CA ILE A 90 7.79 20.89 -1.92
C ILE A 90 8.34 20.03 -3.05
N GLU A 91 9.07 18.97 -2.70
CA GLU A 91 9.61 18.03 -3.69
C GLU A 91 8.49 17.20 -4.36
N GLU A 92 8.55 17.14 -5.69
CA GLU A 92 7.77 16.20 -6.51
C GLU A 92 8.44 14.82 -6.48
N VAL A 93 7.69 13.78 -6.15
CA VAL A 93 8.18 12.39 -6.16
C VAL A 93 7.33 11.52 -7.08
N GLU A 94 7.92 10.47 -7.64
CA GLU A 94 7.19 9.49 -8.46
C GLU A 94 6.47 8.43 -7.62
N GLN A 95 7.01 8.17 -6.43
CA GLN A 95 6.55 7.15 -5.49
C GLN A 95 6.75 7.62 -4.06
N TYR A 96 5.86 7.22 -3.16
CA TYR A 96 5.91 7.59 -1.75
C TYR A 96 5.43 6.45 -0.86
N ILE A 97 6.04 6.28 0.32
CA ILE A 97 5.63 5.26 1.30
C ILE A 97 4.60 5.89 2.25
N TYR A 98 3.35 5.44 2.15
CA TYR A 98 2.25 5.85 3.02
C TYR A 98 1.76 4.64 3.84
N LEU A 99 1.75 4.77 5.17
CA LEU A 99 1.34 3.70 6.11
C LEU A 99 2.03 2.34 5.84
N GLY A 100 3.30 2.41 5.42
CA GLY A 100 4.13 1.25 5.13
C GLY A 100 4.01 0.71 3.71
N GLN A 101 3.04 1.15 2.91
CA GLN A 101 2.85 0.74 1.51
C GLN A 101 3.33 1.81 0.54
N GLU A 102 4.00 1.40 -0.53
CA GLU A 102 4.39 2.31 -1.60
C GLU A 102 3.19 2.62 -2.50
N VAL A 103 2.99 3.90 -2.76
CA VAL A 103 1.97 4.45 -3.64
C VAL A 103 2.66 5.18 -4.78
N ASN A 104 2.16 4.98 -6.00
CA ASN A 104 2.64 5.66 -7.20
C ASN A 104 1.45 5.99 -8.13
N MET A 105 1.71 6.80 -9.16
CA MET A 105 0.70 7.20 -10.15
C MET A 105 0.71 6.33 -11.43
N ARG A 106 1.59 5.33 -11.51
CA ARG A 106 1.82 4.47 -12.70
C ARG A 106 0.89 3.26 -12.79
N GLN A 107 -0.06 3.12 -11.84
CA GLN A 107 -1.03 2.02 -11.76
C GLN A 107 -0.39 0.62 -11.71
N ASP A 108 0.83 0.50 -11.16
CA ASP A 108 1.53 -0.77 -11.02
C ASP A 108 2.03 -1.00 -9.59
N LEU A 109 2.27 -2.26 -9.22
CA LEU A 109 2.71 -2.66 -7.89
C LEU A 109 4.20 -3.03 -7.84
N ASN A 110 5.00 -2.69 -8.86
CA ASN A 110 6.34 -3.25 -8.99
C ASN A 110 7.27 -2.84 -7.85
N GLY A 111 7.27 -1.56 -7.46
CA GLY A 111 8.10 -1.09 -6.36
C GLY A 111 7.61 -1.63 -5.01
N GLU A 112 6.30 -1.64 -4.76
CA GLU A 112 5.70 -2.24 -3.56
C GLU A 112 6.04 -3.73 -3.41
N LEU A 113 5.86 -4.54 -4.45
CA LEU A 113 6.21 -5.96 -4.42
C LEU A 113 7.71 -6.17 -4.19
N SER A 114 8.55 -5.32 -4.77
CA SER A 114 10.00 -5.38 -4.54
C SER A 114 10.36 -5.07 -3.08
N ARG A 115 9.65 -4.12 -2.45
CA ARG A 115 9.80 -3.80 -1.01
C ARG A 115 9.35 -4.97 -0.15
N ARG A 116 8.21 -5.60 -0.46
CA ARG A 116 7.67 -6.75 0.29
C ARG A 116 8.51 -8.00 0.17
N ILE A 117 9.02 -8.31 -1.03
CA ILE A 117 9.96 -9.40 -1.24
C ILE A 117 11.23 -9.15 -0.43
N ARG A 118 11.76 -7.92 -0.42
CA ARG A 118 12.92 -7.55 0.40
C ARG A 118 12.63 -7.71 1.90
N ALA A 119 11.48 -7.24 2.37
CA ALA A 119 11.06 -7.41 3.75
C ALA A 119 10.95 -8.90 4.14
N GLY A 120 10.40 -9.73 3.26
CA GLY A 120 10.38 -11.18 3.40
C GLY A 120 11.78 -11.79 3.51
N TRP A 121 12.71 -11.38 2.65
CA TRP A 121 14.10 -11.84 2.74
C TRP A 121 14.80 -11.37 4.02
N CYS A 122 14.58 -10.14 4.46
CA CYS A 122 15.10 -9.65 5.73
C CYS A 122 14.56 -10.49 6.91
N ALA A 123 13.25 -10.72 6.93
CA ALA A 123 12.60 -11.56 7.93
C ALA A 123 13.11 -13.00 7.86
N PHE A 124 13.30 -13.57 6.68
CA PHE A 124 13.84 -14.92 6.51
C PHE A 124 15.29 -15.00 7.00
N ASN A 125 16.13 -14.03 6.64
CA ASN A 125 17.54 -14.03 6.98
C ASN A 125 17.78 -13.87 8.49
N SER A 126 16.92 -13.15 9.21
CA SER A 126 17.05 -13.00 10.67
C SER A 126 16.79 -14.30 11.45
N ILE A 127 16.06 -15.26 10.87
CA ILE A 127 15.75 -16.57 11.48
C ILE A 127 16.30 -17.75 10.68
N LYS A 128 17.18 -17.49 9.70
CA LYS A 128 17.65 -18.48 8.73
C LYS A 128 18.34 -19.67 9.39
N ASP A 129 19.15 -19.43 10.40
CA ASP A 129 19.91 -20.48 11.08
C ASP A 129 18.98 -21.43 11.86
N VAL A 130 17.91 -20.88 12.45
CA VAL A 130 16.85 -21.68 13.10
C VAL A 130 16.10 -22.50 12.06
N LEU A 131 15.68 -21.87 10.95
CA LEU A 131 14.93 -22.55 9.88
C LEU A 131 15.72 -23.69 9.23
N LYS A 132 17.03 -23.53 9.07
CA LYS A 132 17.94 -24.55 8.52
C LYS A 132 18.43 -25.56 9.55
N GLY A 133 18.21 -25.31 10.84
CA GLY A 133 18.61 -26.18 11.93
C GLY A 133 17.79 -27.46 12.03
N LYS A 134 18.14 -28.27 13.04
CA LYS A 134 17.44 -29.50 13.42
C LYS A 134 16.14 -29.17 14.18
N ILE A 135 15.15 -28.68 13.46
CA ILE A 135 13.78 -28.48 13.96
C ILE A 135 12.80 -29.37 13.19
N ASP A 136 11.70 -29.73 13.83
CA ASP A 136 10.66 -30.52 13.19
C ASP A 136 9.96 -29.72 12.08
N LYS A 137 9.39 -30.44 11.12
CA LYS A 137 8.74 -29.85 9.94
C LYS A 137 7.61 -28.90 10.31
N THR A 138 6.82 -29.22 11.33
CA THR A 138 5.64 -28.45 11.73
C THR A 138 6.05 -27.12 12.35
N THR A 139 7.02 -27.14 13.27
CA THR A 139 7.58 -25.93 13.89
C THR A 139 8.23 -25.04 12.84
N ARG A 140 9.06 -25.61 11.95
CA ARG A 140 9.70 -24.86 10.85
C ARG A 140 8.67 -24.13 9.98
N LYS A 141 7.64 -24.86 9.54
CA LYS A 141 6.52 -24.31 8.78
C LYS A 141 5.84 -23.16 9.52
N ASN A 142 5.54 -23.34 10.81
CA ASN A 142 4.83 -22.35 11.61
C ASN A 142 5.66 -21.07 11.80
N ILE A 143 6.98 -21.20 12.06
CA ILE A 143 7.90 -20.06 12.15
C ILE A 143 7.93 -19.28 10.83
N PHE A 144 8.04 -19.99 9.69
CA PHE A 144 8.02 -19.34 8.38
C PHE A 144 6.70 -18.58 8.15
N ASN A 145 5.57 -19.24 8.41
CA ASN A 145 4.25 -18.68 8.22
C ASN A 145 3.92 -17.50 9.16
N SER A 146 4.54 -17.45 10.35
CA SER A 146 4.31 -16.36 11.33
C SER A 146 5.27 -15.19 11.19
N SER A 147 6.42 -15.37 10.53
CA SER A 147 7.47 -14.35 10.48
C SER A 147 7.71 -13.83 9.06
N VAL A 148 7.84 -14.73 8.08
CA VAL A 148 8.21 -14.39 6.70
C VAL A 148 6.98 -13.99 5.89
N LEU A 149 5.92 -14.80 5.92
CA LEU A 149 4.71 -14.52 5.15
C LEU A 149 4.06 -13.17 5.52
N PRO A 150 3.91 -12.80 6.80
CA PRO A 150 3.32 -11.50 7.14
C PRO A 150 4.16 -10.31 6.65
N ALA A 151 5.49 -10.43 6.68
CA ALA A 151 6.39 -9.41 6.14
C ALA A 151 6.20 -9.24 4.62
N MET A 152 6.00 -10.35 3.90
CA MET A 152 5.74 -10.35 2.47
C MET A 152 4.31 -9.94 2.09
N LEU A 153 3.32 -10.13 2.97
CA LEU A 153 1.90 -9.95 2.67
C LEU A 153 1.27 -8.71 3.31
N TYR A 154 2.04 -7.87 3.99
CA TYR A 154 1.52 -6.62 4.53
C TYR A 154 0.93 -5.75 3.41
N GLY A 155 -0.31 -5.30 3.58
CA GLY A 155 -1.04 -4.48 2.59
C GLY A 155 -1.58 -5.28 1.40
N SER A 156 -1.43 -6.62 1.41
CA SER A 156 -1.87 -7.50 0.31
C SER A 156 -3.37 -7.46 0.03
N GLU A 157 -4.17 -7.05 1.00
CA GLU A 157 -5.59 -6.79 0.86
C GLU A 157 -5.93 -5.68 -0.15
N THR A 158 -4.99 -4.79 -0.45
CA THR A 158 -5.18 -3.69 -1.42
C THR A 158 -4.65 -4.02 -2.82
N TRP A 159 -4.01 -5.17 -3.02
CA TRP A 159 -3.33 -5.48 -4.27
C TRP A 159 -4.27 -6.02 -5.35
N ALA A 160 -4.13 -5.45 -6.55
CA ALA A 160 -4.73 -5.96 -7.78
C ALA A 160 -3.69 -6.74 -8.60
N LEU A 161 -3.22 -7.88 -8.07
CA LEU A 161 -2.11 -8.65 -8.65
C LEU A 161 -2.43 -9.17 -10.07
N THR A 162 -1.50 -9.00 -11.00
CA THR A 162 -1.44 -9.69 -12.28
C THR A 162 -0.78 -11.06 -12.15
N LYS A 163 -0.94 -11.94 -13.15
CA LYS A 163 -0.26 -13.25 -13.17
C LYS A 163 1.27 -13.15 -13.09
N ARG A 164 1.85 -12.11 -13.70
CA ARG A 164 3.28 -11.85 -13.64
C ARG A 164 3.72 -11.50 -12.23
N GLU A 165 2.93 -10.71 -11.51
CA GLU A 165 3.21 -10.30 -10.13
C GLU A 165 3.02 -11.44 -9.13
N GLU A 166 1.96 -12.25 -9.30
CA GLU A 166 1.79 -13.51 -8.57
C GLU A 166 3.04 -14.40 -8.73
N GLN A 167 3.54 -14.54 -9.95
CA GLN A 167 4.74 -15.33 -10.23
C GLN A 167 6.00 -14.76 -9.54
N ARG A 168 6.14 -13.43 -9.45
CA ARG A 168 7.28 -12.81 -8.73
C ARG A 168 7.27 -13.17 -7.25
N LEU A 169 6.09 -13.12 -6.60
CA LEU A 169 5.93 -13.53 -5.20
C LEU A 169 6.25 -15.01 -5.02
N LEU A 170 5.71 -15.86 -5.90
CA LEU A 170 5.97 -17.31 -5.87
C LEU A 170 7.46 -17.61 -6.02
N VAL A 171 8.16 -16.99 -6.97
CA VAL A 171 9.61 -17.19 -7.17
C VAL A 171 10.41 -16.84 -5.92
N ALA A 172 10.09 -15.73 -5.25
CA ALA A 172 10.75 -15.34 -4.01
C ALA A 172 10.49 -16.36 -2.89
N GLU A 173 9.23 -16.78 -2.70
CA GLU A 173 8.87 -17.80 -1.71
C GLU A 173 9.55 -19.15 -2.00
N ARG A 174 9.53 -19.61 -3.26
CA ARG A 174 10.23 -20.85 -3.70
C ARG A 174 11.72 -20.79 -3.36
N ALA A 175 12.37 -19.65 -3.54
CA ALA A 175 13.79 -19.48 -3.25
C ALA A 175 14.08 -19.55 -1.74
N MET A 176 13.22 -18.96 -0.90
CA MET A 176 13.32 -19.07 0.55
C MET A 176 13.09 -20.51 1.03
N GLU A 177 12.10 -21.21 0.45
CA GLU A 177 11.83 -22.62 0.77
C GLU A 177 12.99 -23.55 0.39
N ARG A 178 13.59 -23.35 -0.79
CA ARG A 178 14.79 -24.08 -1.20
C ARG A 178 15.93 -23.87 -0.21
N SER A 179 16.20 -22.61 0.13
CA SER A 179 17.22 -22.25 1.10
C SER A 179 16.97 -22.92 2.47
N MET A 180 15.73 -22.89 2.94
CA MET A 180 15.29 -23.51 4.19
C MET A 180 15.48 -25.03 4.20
N LEU A 181 15.23 -25.70 3.08
CA LEU A 181 15.35 -27.16 2.94
C LEU A 181 16.76 -27.61 2.53
N GLY A 182 17.69 -26.68 2.29
CA GLY A 182 19.04 -27.01 1.80
C GLY A 182 19.08 -27.54 0.37
N ILE A 183 18.08 -27.20 -0.46
CA ILE A 183 17.95 -27.66 -1.84
C ILE A 183 18.58 -26.66 -2.80
N SER A 184 19.48 -27.13 -3.65
CA SER A 184 20.09 -26.38 -4.75
C SER A 184 19.22 -26.43 -6.02
N LEU A 185 19.41 -25.48 -6.93
CA LEU A 185 18.83 -25.54 -8.27
C LEU A 185 19.41 -26.71 -9.09
N LEU A 186 20.64 -27.15 -8.77
CA LEU A 186 21.32 -28.27 -9.43
C LEU A 186 20.66 -29.62 -9.12
N ASP A 187 19.96 -29.72 -7.98
CA ASP A 187 19.27 -30.94 -7.56
C ASP A 187 18.05 -31.25 -8.45
N ARG A 188 17.63 -30.28 -9.29
CA ARG A 188 16.49 -30.39 -10.22
C ARG A 188 15.20 -30.91 -9.57
N ILE A 189 15.02 -30.63 -8.28
CA ILE A 189 13.83 -31.04 -7.53
C ILE A 189 12.62 -30.22 -8.01
N PRO A 190 11.51 -30.88 -8.42
CA PRO A 190 10.26 -30.22 -8.80
C PRO A 190 9.70 -29.32 -7.70
N ASN A 191 8.98 -28.26 -8.09
CA ASN A 191 8.41 -27.30 -7.15
C ASN A 191 7.36 -27.95 -6.23
N GLU A 192 6.63 -28.92 -6.75
CA GLU A 192 5.58 -29.69 -6.05
C GLU A 192 6.19 -30.43 -4.85
N ILE A 193 7.35 -31.06 -5.04
CA ILE A 193 8.08 -31.75 -3.98
C ILE A 193 8.62 -30.75 -2.94
N ILE A 194 9.10 -29.58 -3.38
CA ILE A 194 9.56 -28.53 -2.46
C ILE A 194 8.41 -28.05 -1.57
N ARG A 195 7.22 -27.82 -2.15
CA ARG A 195 5.99 -27.44 -1.43
C ARG A 195 5.57 -28.51 -0.43
N GLU A 196 5.57 -29.77 -0.85
CA GLU A 196 5.20 -30.88 0.02
C GLU A 196 6.17 -30.99 1.22
N ARG A 197 7.47 -30.85 0.97
CA ARG A 197 8.52 -30.90 2.00
C ARG A 197 8.49 -29.71 2.95
N SER A 198 8.26 -28.49 2.44
CA SER A 198 8.21 -27.28 3.27
C SER A 198 6.91 -27.19 4.08
N GLY A 199 5.78 -27.54 3.46
CA GLY A 199 4.44 -27.42 4.03
C GLY A 199 3.99 -25.99 4.31
N VAL A 200 4.74 -24.95 3.91
CA VAL A 200 4.38 -23.55 4.17
C VAL A 200 3.12 -23.16 3.40
N LYS A 201 2.41 -22.13 3.86
CA LYS A 201 1.23 -21.65 3.10
C LYS A 201 1.67 -21.13 1.74
N ASP A 202 0.75 -21.10 0.78
CA ASP A 202 1.03 -20.52 -0.53
C ASP A 202 0.80 -19.01 -0.44
N ILE A 203 1.81 -18.21 -0.79
CA ILE A 203 1.75 -16.76 -0.68
C ILE A 203 0.62 -16.14 -1.52
N VAL A 204 0.32 -16.68 -2.70
CA VAL A 204 -0.73 -16.15 -3.58
C VAL A 204 -2.10 -16.50 -3.01
N VAL A 205 -2.27 -17.72 -2.51
CA VAL A 205 -3.50 -18.13 -1.81
C VAL A 205 -3.74 -17.26 -0.58
N GLU A 206 -2.72 -17.03 0.24
CA GLU A 206 -2.87 -16.21 1.45
C GLU A 206 -3.10 -14.73 1.13
N SER A 207 -2.47 -14.18 0.08
CA SER A 207 -2.78 -12.84 -0.43
C SER A 207 -4.26 -12.72 -0.86
N ARG A 208 -4.79 -13.73 -1.56
CA ARG A 208 -6.21 -13.76 -1.94
C ARG A 208 -7.11 -13.89 -0.72
N HIS A 209 -6.74 -14.70 0.28
CA HIS A 209 -7.49 -14.77 1.54
C HIS A 209 -7.55 -13.42 2.26
N ASN A 210 -6.43 -12.68 2.31
CA ASN A 210 -6.39 -11.35 2.91
C ASN A 210 -7.32 -10.37 2.17
N LYS A 211 -7.27 -10.36 0.83
CA LYS A 211 -8.19 -9.58 -0.01
C LYS A 211 -9.64 -9.95 0.26
N MET A 212 -9.99 -11.24 0.27
CA MET A 212 -11.36 -11.70 0.52
C MET A 212 -11.87 -11.37 1.93
N ARG A 213 -11.02 -11.49 2.96
CA ARG A 213 -11.37 -11.06 4.32
C ARG A 213 -11.67 -9.57 4.36
N TRP A 214 -10.83 -8.77 3.71
CA TRP A 214 -11.04 -7.33 3.59
C TRP A 214 -12.32 -7.00 2.84
N THR A 215 -12.61 -7.67 1.72
CA THR A 215 -13.88 -7.54 0.99
C THR A 215 -15.09 -7.86 1.86
N GLY A 216 -15.01 -8.93 2.67
CA GLY A 216 -16.06 -9.27 3.63
C GLY A 216 -16.27 -8.17 4.68
N HIS A 217 -15.18 -7.59 5.19
CA HIS A 217 -15.25 -6.44 6.09
C HIS A 217 -15.87 -5.21 5.42
N THR A 218 -15.48 -4.88 4.18
CA THR A 218 -16.03 -3.72 3.47
C THR A 218 -17.51 -3.88 3.13
N ALA A 219 -17.95 -5.09 2.78
CA ALA A 219 -19.35 -5.38 2.47
C ALA A 219 -20.29 -5.26 3.70
N GLN A 220 -19.74 -5.37 4.91
CA GLN A 220 -20.48 -5.21 6.17
C GLN A 220 -20.52 -3.76 6.67
N LEU A 221 -19.75 -2.84 6.06
CA LEU A 221 -19.77 -1.43 6.43
C LEU A 221 -21.07 -0.78 5.95
N THR A 222 -21.89 -0.34 6.90
CA THR A 222 -23.15 0.37 6.64
C THR A 222 -23.02 1.90 6.74
N ASP A 223 -21.83 2.41 7.06
CA ASP A 223 -21.63 3.77 7.57
C ASP A 223 -21.08 4.78 6.54
N ASN A 224 -21.49 4.68 5.27
CA ASN A 224 -21.12 5.59 4.16
C ASN A 224 -19.61 5.95 4.10
N ARG A 225 -18.74 5.06 4.59
CA ARG A 225 -17.30 5.31 4.59
C ARG A 225 -16.77 5.27 3.16
N TRP A 226 -15.78 6.14 2.93
CA TRP A 226 -15.02 6.16 1.69
C TRP A 226 -14.49 4.79 1.27
N THR A 227 -14.17 3.90 2.21
CA THR A 227 -13.67 2.55 1.91
C THR A 227 -14.63 1.74 1.03
N ALA A 228 -15.93 1.70 1.37
CA ALA A 228 -16.92 0.97 0.57
C ALA A 228 -17.21 1.70 -0.74
N ILE A 229 -17.38 3.03 -0.68
CA ILE A 229 -17.68 3.85 -1.85
C ILE A 229 -16.56 3.73 -2.89
N ILE A 230 -15.29 3.84 -2.49
CA ILE A 230 -14.12 3.80 -3.39
C ILE A 230 -13.91 2.40 -3.97
N ALA A 231 -14.18 1.35 -3.20
CA ALA A 231 -14.03 -0.03 -3.66
C ALA A 231 -14.90 -0.33 -4.88
N GLU A 232 -16.11 0.24 -4.94
CA GLU A 232 -17.07 0.10 -6.05
C GLU A 232 -17.03 1.29 -7.03
N TRP A 233 -16.25 2.31 -6.72
CA TRP A 233 -16.18 3.51 -7.53
C TRP A 233 -15.29 3.29 -8.74
N TYR A 234 -15.86 3.61 -9.89
CA TYR A 234 -15.13 3.76 -11.14
C TYR A 234 -15.51 5.12 -11.72
N PRO A 235 -14.59 5.84 -12.39
CA PRO A 235 -14.96 7.04 -13.15
C PRO A 235 -15.89 6.63 -14.30
N ARG A 236 -17.20 6.49 -14.01
CA ARG A 236 -18.23 5.89 -14.90
C ARG A 236 -18.39 6.63 -16.22
N GLU A 237 -17.88 7.85 -16.31
CA GLU A 237 -17.82 8.66 -17.52
C GLU A 237 -16.77 8.16 -18.53
N GLN A 238 -15.84 7.28 -18.13
CA GLN A 238 -14.80 6.73 -19.01
C GLN A 238 -15.06 5.25 -19.31
N LYS A 239 -15.01 4.86 -20.59
CA LYS A 239 -15.05 3.44 -20.97
C LYS A 239 -13.70 2.79 -20.70
N ARG A 240 -13.71 1.55 -20.20
CA ARG A 240 -12.47 0.77 -20.01
C ARG A 240 -11.81 0.57 -21.38
N PRO A 241 -10.49 0.85 -21.52
CA PRO A 241 -9.83 0.67 -22.80
C PRO A 241 -9.85 -0.82 -23.21
N PRO A 242 -10.04 -1.12 -24.50
CA PRO A 242 -10.02 -2.49 -24.99
C PRO A 242 -8.63 -3.13 -24.84
N GLY A 243 -8.58 -4.46 -24.76
CA GLY A 243 -7.33 -5.22 -24.72
C GLY A 243 -6.90 -5.62 -23.30
N ARG A 244 -5.73 -5.13 -22.83
CA ARG A 244 -5.15 -5.44 -21.51
C ARG A 244 -5.18 -4.22 -20.58
N PRO A 245 -6.36 -3.76 -20.15
CA PRO A 245 -6.45 -2.67 -19.19
C PRO A 245 -5.83 -3.06 -17.85
N ALA A 246 -5.41 -2.07 -17.07
CA ALA A 246 -4.94 -2.27 -15.70
C ALA A 246 -6.02 -3.01 -14.87
N ARG A 247 -5.58 -3.85 -13.92
CA ARG A 247 -6.47 -4.55 -12.99
C ARG A 247 -7.01 -3.57 -11.97
N ARG A 248 -8.30 -3.68 -11.68
CA ARG A 248 -8.96 -2.95 -10.58
C ARG A 248 -8.88 -3.76 -9.29
N TRP A 249 -9.15 -3.11 -8.17
CA TRP A 249 -9.26 -3.80 -6.90
C TRP A 249 -10.41 -4.82 -6.90
N GLU A 250 -11.51 -4.56 -7.60
CA GLU A 250 -12.65 -5.50 -7.74
C GLU A 250 -12.39 -6.69 -8.68
N ASP A 251 -11.37 -6.63 -9.55
CA ASP A 251 -11.00 -7.72 -10.48
C ASP A 251 -10.23 -8.85 -9.77
#